data_AF-A0A141RNX8-F1
#
_entry.id   AF-A0A141RNX8-F1
#
_cell.length_a   1.000
_cell.length_b   1.000
_cell.length_c   1.000
_cell.angle_alpha   90.00
_cell.angle_beta   90.00
_cell.angle_gamma   90.00
#
_symmetry.space_group_name_H-M   'P 1'
#
loop_
_entity.id
_entity.type
_entity.pdbx_description
1 polymer ?
#
loop_
_entity_poly.entity_id
_entity_poly.type
_entity_poly.pdbx_seq_one_letter_code
_entity_poly.pdbx_strand_id
1 'polypeptide(L)'
;MRLLPLVAAATAAFLVVACSSPTPPRGVTVVNNFDAKRYLGTWYEIARFDHRFERGLEKVTATYSLRDNGGLNVINKGYNPDREMWQQSEGKAYFTGAPTRAALKVSFFGPFYGGYNVIALDPGIPPCAGLRPGPRLPVDTLPHANHF
;
A
#
# COMPACT_ATOMS: atom_id res chain seq x y z
N MET A 1 37.10 -21.58 11.54
CA MET A 1 36.92 -20.16 11.19
C MET A 1 35.49 -19.74 11.49
N ARG A 2 35.34 -18.53 12.03
CA ARG A 2 34.21 -18.02 12.84
C ARG A 2 32.94 -17.69 12.02
N LEU A 3 32.33 -18.69 11.38
CA LEU A 3 31.09 -18.49 10.61
C LEU A 3 29.83 -18.34 11.48
N LEU A 4 29.76 -19.01 12.63
CA LEU A 4 28.62 -18.89 13.55
C LEU A 4 28.30 -17.45 13.99
N PRO A 5 29.26 -16.62 14.45
CA PRO A 5 28.96 -15.24 14.83
C PRO A 5 28.54 -14.37 13.64
N LEU A 6 29.00 -14.65 12.41
CA LEU A 6 28.58 -13.94 11.21
C LEU A 6 27.14 -14.31 10.80
N VAL A 7 26.77 -15.59 10.90
CA VAL A 7 25.39 -16.04 10.64
C VAL A 7 24.44 -15.45 11.69
N ALA A 8 24.80 -15.48 12.97
CA ALA A 8 24.00 -14.90 14.05
C ALA A 8 23.84 -13.37 13.93
N ALA A 9 24.90 -12.66 13.54
CA ALA A 9 24.82 -11.22 13.28
C ALA A 9 23.95 -10.90 12.07
N ALA A 10 24.01 -11.72 11.01
CA ALA A 10 23.18 -11.56 9.81
C ALA A 10 21.69 -11.81 10.11
N THR A 11 21.34 -12.87 10.86
CA THR A 11 19.95 -13.11 11.28
C THR A 11 19.45 -12.05 12.25
N ALA A 12 20.27 -11.60 13.21
CA ALA A 12 19.90 -10.50 14.10
C ALA A 12 19.66 -9.19 13.33
N ALA A 13 20.52 -8.84 12.37
CA ALA A 13 20.33 -7.67 11.52
C ALA A 13 19.04 -7.77 10.67
N PHE A 14 18.73 -8.96 10.15
CA PHE A 14 17.50 -9.21 9.39
C PHE A 14 16.24 -9.03 10.27
N LEU A 15 16.29 -9.47 11.53
CA LEU A 15 15.20 -9.30 12.49
C LEU A 15 14.97 -7.83 12.87
N VAL A 16 16.04 -7.03 13.02
CA VAL A 16 15.93 -5.60 13.35
C VAL A 16 15.25 -4.80 12.23
N VAL A 17 15.58 -5.10 10.97
CA VAL A 17 14.94 -4.44 9.81
C VAL A 17 13.44 -4.76 9.74
N ALA A 18 13.04 -6.01 10.05
CA ALA A 18 11.64 -6.42 10.04
C ALA A 18 10.78 -5.74 11.13
N CYS A 19 11.39 -5.25 12.21
CA CYS A 19 10.70 -4.52 13.28
C CYS A 19 10.58 -3.01 13.02
N SER A 20 11.25 -2.46 12.01
CA SER A 20 11.14 -1.05 11.67
C SER A 20 9.75 -0.73 11.11
N SER A 21 9.09 0.30 11.64
CA SER A 21 7.83 0.80 11.08
C SER A 21 8.14 1.96 10.14
N PRO A 22 7.74 1.89 8.86
CA PRO A 22 8.03 2.95 7.91
C PRO A 22 7.33 4.24 8.33
N THR A 23 8.03 5.36 8.18
CA THR A 23 7.52 6.70 8.47
C THR A 23 7.38 7.49 7.17
N PRO A 24 6.46 8.48 7.11
CA PRO A 24 6.38 9.37 5.96
C PRO A 24 7.74 10.05 5.69
N PRO A 25 8.11 10.28 4.42
CA PRO A 25 9.33 11.02 4.10
C PRO A 25 9.36 12.40 4.76
N ARG A 26 10.55 12.89 5.09
CA ARG A 26 10.71 14.22 5.70
C ARG A 26 10.12 15.29 4.79
N GLY A 27 9.32 16.19 5.38
CA GLY A 27 8.64 17.27 4.66
C GLY A 27 7.30 16.88 4.02
N VAL A 28 6.92 15.61 4.04
CA VAL A 28 5.61 15.15 3.54
C VAL A 28 4.57 15.23 4.64
N THR A 29 3.54 16.04 4.42
CA THR A 29 2.37 16.12 5.30
C THR A 29 1.34 15.08 4.89
N VAL A 30 0.84 14.34 5.88
CA VAL A 30 -0.17 13.30 5.68
C VAL A 30 -1.54 13.83 6.10
N VAL A 31 -2.60 13.35 5.44
CA VAL A 31 -3.99 13.66 5.80
C VAL A 31 -4.24 13.27 7.27
N ASN A 32 -4.76 14.23 8.03
CA ASN A 32 -5.30 14.03 9.37
C ASN A 32 -6.84 14.03 9.30
N ASN A 33 -7.49 13.57 10.37
CA ASN A 33 -8.94 13.33 10.40
C ASN A 33 -9.40 12.33 9.32
N PHE A 34 -8.54 11.34 9.04
CA PHE A 34 -8.80 10.28 8.09
C PHE A 34 -9.92 9.37 8.60
N ASP A 35 -10.88 9.07 7.71
CA ASP A 35 -11.94 8.10 7.94
C ASP A 35 -11.73 6.89 7.04
N ALA A 36 -11.19 5.82 7.62
CA ALA A 36 -10.91 4.58 6.90
C ALA A 36 -12.17 3.96 6.27
N LYS A 37 -13.36 4.17 6.86
CA LYS A 37 -14.62 3.61 6.32
C LYS A 37 -14.98 4.26 4.99
N ARG A 38 -14.72 5.56 4.86
CA ARG A 38 -14.91 6.30 3.60
C ARG A 38 -13.86 5.97 2.54
N TYR A 39 -12.75 5.39 2.96
CA TYR A 39 -11.64 5.00 2.09
C TYR A 39 -11.80 3.59 1.49
N LEU A 40 -12.73 2.79 2.02
CA LEU A 40 -13.00 1.44 1.53
C LEU A 40 -13.53 1.46 0.09
N GLY A 41 -13.44 0.31 -0.57
CA GLY A 41 -13.88 0.13 -1.94
C GLY A 41 -12.74 0.23 -2.95
N THR A 42 -13.10 0.37 -4.22
CA THR A 42 -12.17 0.29 -5.34
C THR A 42 -11.75 1.67 -5.82
N TRP A 43 -10.44 1.85 -5.95
CA TRP A 43 -9.79 3.04 -6.46
C TRP A 43 -9.06 2.72 -7.76
N TYR A 44 -9.07 3.68 -8.68
CA TYR A 44 -8.40 3.55 -9.98
C TYR A 44 -7.07 4.29 -9.96
N GLU A 45 -6.02 3.64 -10.45
CA GLU A 45 -4.72 4.27 -10.65
C GLU A 45 -4.79 5.21 -11.85
N ILE A 46 -4.57 6.50 -11.62
CA ILE A 46 -4.57 7.52 -12.68
C ILE A 46 -3.14 7.82 -13.15
N ALA A 47 -2.18 7.79 -12.23
CA ALA A 47 -0.77 7.98 -12.51
C ALA A 47 0.07 7.36 -11.38
N ARG A 48 1.23 6.84 -11.74
CA ARG A 48 2.23 6.29 -10.83
C ARG A 48 3.63 6.69 -11.28
N PHE A 49 4.58 6.67 -10.36
CA PHE A 49 5.98 6.56 -10.77
C PHE A 49 6.27 5.17 -11.32
N ASP A 50 7.18 5.08 -12.30
CA ASP A 50 7.53 3.80 -12.93
C ASP A 50 8.27 2.91 -11.93
N HIS A 51 7.47 2.12 -11.23
CA HIS A 51 7.94 1.10 -10.33
C HIS A 51 8.09 -0.23 -11.08
N ARG A 52 9.25 -0.88 -10.91
CA ARG A 52 9.61 -2.10 -11.65
C ARG A 52 8.57 -3.23 -11.53
N PHE A 53 7.81 -3.28 -10.44
CA PHE A 53 6.84 -4.33 -10.15
C PHE A 53 5.49 -4.14 -10.86
N GLU A 54 5.17 -2.94 -11.35
CA GLU A 54 3.90 -2.66 -12.05
C GLU A 54 4.13 -2.36 -13.53
N ARG A 55 5.38 -2.46 -14.00
CA ARG A 55 5.76 -2.12 -15.35
C ARG A 55 4.98 -2.98 -16.35
N GLY A 56 4.32 -2.32 -17.30
CA GLY A 56 3.49 -2.96 -18.31
C GLY A 56 2.07 -3.31 -17.85
N LEU A 57 1.66 -2.99 -16.61
CA LEU A 57 0.26 -3.15 -16.19
C LEU A 57 -0.57 -1.90 -16.51
N GLU A 58 -1.71 -2.14 -17.16
CA GLU A 58 -2.76 -1.16 -17.44
C GLU A 58 -4.01 -1.43 -16.59
N LYS A 59 -4.94 -0.47 -16.56
CA LYS A 59 -6.25 -0.59 -15.88
C LYS A 59 -6.10 -1.01 -14.42
N VAL A 60 -5.08 -0.48 -13.74
CA VAL A 60 -4.74 -0.87 -12.37
C VAL A 60 -5.77 -0.32 -11.40
N THR A 61 -6.21 -1.18 -10.48
CA THR A 61 -7.13 -0.85 -9.39
C THR A 61 -6.61 -1.36 -8.07
N ALA A 62 -6.92 -0.65 -6.99
CA ALA A 62 -6.74 -1.13 -5.62
C ALA A 62 -8.09 -1.16 -4.88
N THR A 63 -8.44 -2.30 -4.31
CA THR A 63 -9.64 -2.47 -3.52
C THR A 63 -9.30 -2.63 -2.04
N TYR A 64 -9.88 -1.77 -1.20
CA TYR A 64 -9.68 -1.78 0.24
C TYR A 64 -10.90 -2.35 0.96
N SER A 65 -10.67 -3.26 1.91
CA SER A 65 -11.71 -3.75 2.82
C SER A 65 -11.21 -3.79 4.26
N LEU A 66 -12.12 -3.65 5.22
CA LEU A 66 -11.78 -3.65 6.64
C LEU A 66 -11.44 -5.08 7.11
N ARG A 67 -10.48 -5.19 8.02
CA ARG A 67 -10.16 -6.43 8.74
C ARG A 67 -10.65 -6.35 10.18
N ASP A 68 -10.95 -7.51 10.77
CA ASP A 68 -11.41 -7.60 12.16
C ASP A 68 -10.41 -7.04 13.18
N ASN A 69 -9.12 -7.04 12.83
CA ASN A 69 -8.04 -6.51 13.66
C ASN A 69 -7.77 -5.01 13.47
N GLY A 70 -8.66 -4.28 12.78
CA GLY A 70 -8.53 -2.84 12.52
C GLY A 70 -7.56 -2.46 11.41
N GLY A 71 -6.93 -3.44 10.75
CA GLY A 71 -6.17 -3.24 9.51
C GLY A 71 -7.07 -3.17 8.27
N LEU A 72 -6.45 -2.99 7.11
CA LEU A 72 -7.11 -3.05 5.80
C LEU A 72 -6.54 -4.22 4.99
N ASN A 73 -7.42 -4.94 4.28
CA ASN A 73 -7.00 -5.74 3.14
C ASN A 73 -6.82 -4.82 1.95
N VAL A 74 -5.87 -5.17 1.09
CA VAL A 74 -5.60 -4.46 -0.15
C VAL A 74 -5.53 -5.48 -1.27
N ILE A 75 -6.34 -5.30 -2.31
CA ILE A 75 -6.29 -6.13 -3.51
C ILE A 75 -5.91 -5.24 -4.68
N ASN A 76 -4.71 -5.39 -5.21
CA ASN A 76 -4.28 -4.73 -6.42
C ASN A 76 -4.57 -5.64 -7.61
N LYS A 77 -5.15 -5.10 -8.67
CA LYS A 77 -5.46 -5.83 -9.91
C LYS A 77 -5.09 -4.98 -11.12
N GLY A 78 -4.41 -5.56 -12.09
CA GLY A 78 -4.01 -4.90 -13.34
C GLY A 78 -4.06 -5.86 -14.52
N TYR A 79 -4.14 -5.30 -15.73
CA TYR A 79 -4.11 -6.05 -16.98
C TYR A 79 -2.73 -5.94 -17.63
N ASN A 80 -2.11 -7.06 -17.97
CA ASN A 80 -0.87 -7.09 -18.73
C ASN A 80 -1.20 -7.30 -20.22
N PRO A 81 -1.00 -6.30 -21.09
CA PRO A 81 -1.33 -6.40 -22.51
C PRO A 81 -0.35 -7.31 -23.26
N ASP A 82 0.92 -7.38 -22.85
CA ASP A 82 1.93 -8.24 -23.50
C ASP A 82 1.63 -9.74 -23.31
N ARG A 83 1.04 -10.10 -22.17
CA ARG A 83 0.64 -11.47 -21.82
C ARG A 83 -0.86 -11.72 -21.98
N GLU A 84 -1.60 -10.70 -22.39
CA GLU A 84 -3.05 -10.69 -22.52
C GLU A 84 -3.82 -11.21 -21.29
N MET A 85 -3.31 -10.97 -20.07
CA MET A 85 -3.85 -11.57 -18.86
C MET A 85 -4.01 -10.58 -17.71
N TRP A 86 -4.99 -10.85 -16.84
CA TRP A 86 -5.13 -10.14 -15.57
C TRP A 86 -4.16 -10.69 -14.53
N GLN A 87 -3.56 -9.79 -13.77
CA GLN A 87 -2.70 -10.07 -12.62
C GLN A 87 -3.31 -9.44 -11.38
N GLN A 88 -3.13 -10.10 -10.24
CA GLN A 88 -3.65 -9.64 -8.95
C GLN A 88 -2.64 -9.96 -7.84
N SER A 89 -2.48 -9.02 -6.92
CA SER A 89 -1.77 -9.23 -5.66
C SER A 89 -2.64 -8.85 -4.47
N GLU A 90 -2.48 -9.59 -3.39
CA GLU A 90 -3.21 -9.41 -2.15
C GLU A 90 -2.26 -9.02 -1.03
N GLY A 91 -2.64 -7.99 -0.30
CA GLY A 91 -1.84 -7.39 0.75
C GLY A 91 -2.65 -6.98 1.95
N LYS A 92 -1.91 -6.54 2.96
CA LYS A 92 -2.45 -6.05 4.23
C LYS A 92 -1.80 -4.73 4.58
N ALA A 93 -2.60 -3.78 5.02
CA ALA A 93 -2.16 -2.48 5.50
C ALA A 93 -2.56 -2.26 6.97
N TYR A 94 -1.67 -1.63 7.72
CA TYR A 94 -1.88 -1.27 9.12
C TYR A 94 -1.45 0.16 9.36
N PHE A 95 -2.19 0.89 10.19
CA PHE A 95 -1.76 2.23 10.63
C PHE A 95 -0.46 2.14 11.42
N THR A 96 0.45 3.09 11.18
CA THR A 96 1.71 3.20 11.95
C THR A 96 1.55 4.05 13.21
N GLY A 97 0.35 4.61 13.43
CA GLY A 97 -0.02 5.40 14.60
C GLY A 97 -1.55 5.47 14.74
N ALA A 98 -2.07 6.63 15.12
CA ALA A 98 -3.52 6.84 15.26
C ALA A 98 -4.26 6.59 13.94
N PRO A 99 -5.44 5.92 13.95
CA PRO A 99 -6.20 5.60 12.74
C PRO A 99 -6.80 6.83 12.04
N THR A 100 -6.84 7.98 12.73
CA THR A 100 -7.23 9.28 12.17
C THR A 100 -6.10 9.96 11.38
N ARG A 101 -4.90 9.40 11.36
CA ARG A 101 -3.76 9.86 10.54
C ARG A 101 -3.53 8.85 9.43
N ALA A 102 -3.58 9.28 8.18
CA ALA A 102 -3.51 8.41 7.00
C ALA A 102 -2.09 7.91 6.67
N ALA A 103 -1.34 7.50 7.69
CA ALA A 103 -0.01 6.91 7.59
C ALA A 103 -0.09 5.42 7.93
N LEU A 104 0.23 4.58 6.96
CA LEU A 104 0.13 3.14 7.05
C LEU A 104 1.44 2.47 6.62
N LYS A 105 1.54 1.20 6.98
CA LYS A 105 2.51 0.26 6.44
C LYS A 105 1.77 -0.84 5.70
N VAL A 106 2.24 -1.20 4.52
CA VAL A 106 1.58 -2.16 3.63
C VAL A 106 2.53 -3.27 3.21
N SER A 107 2.00 -4.48 3.05
CA SER A 107 2.76 -5.67 2.68
C SER A 107 1.94 -6.56 1.75
N PHE A 108 2.50 -6.94 0.60
CA PHE A 108 1.94 -7.91 -0.35
C PHE A 108 2.67 -9.26 -0.32
N PHE A 109 3.89 -9.31 0.24
CA PHE A 109 4.69 -10.52 0.29
C PHE A 109 5.61 -10.57 1.52
N GLY A 110 5.54 -11.67 2.28
CA GLY A 110 6.45 -11.96 3.39
C GLY A 110 6.46 -10.92 4.53
N PRO A 111 7.47 -10.92 5.41
CA PRO A 111 7.56 -9.99 6.54
C PRO A 111 8.00 -8.57 6.15
N PHE A 112 7.84 -8.16 4.89
CA PHE A 112 8.32 -6.87 4.38
C PHE A 112 7.17 -5.87 4.27
N TYR A 113 7.35 -4.72 4.92
CA TYR A 113 6.37 -3.64 4.93
C TYR A 113 6.96 -2.37 4.32
N GLY A 114 6.28 -1.82 3.32
CA GLY A 114 6.54 -0.49 2.76
C GLY A 114 5.68 0.57 3.44
N GLY A 115 6.12 1.83 3.42
CA GLY A 115 5.32 2.97 3.88
C GLY A 115 4.25 3.34 2.86
N TYR A 116 3.06 3.66 3.34
CA TYR A 116 1.93 4.08 2.52
C TYR A 116 1.24 5.28 3.19
N ASN A 117 1.24 6.44 2.53
CA ASN A 117 0.79 7.68 3.15
C ASN A 117 -0.16 8.42 2.22
N VAL A 118 -1.38 8.71 2.68
CA VAL A 118 -2.32 9.53 1.92
C VAL A 118 -2.00 11.01 2.20
N ILE A 119 -1.46 11.70 1.20
CA ILE A 119 -0.99 13.09 1.34
C ILE A 119 -2.04 14.14 0.95
N ALA A 120 -3.04 13.73 0.15
CA ALA A 120 -4.17 14.55 -0.22
C ALA A 120 -5.41 13.66 -0.39
N LEU A 121 -6.57 14.14 0.07
CA LEU A 121 -7.86 13.47 -0.08
C LEU A 121 -8.95 14.54 -0.19
N ASP A 122 -9.80 14.43 -1.21
CA ASP A 122 -10.93 15.34 -1.36
C ASP A 122 -12.00 15.04 -0.29
N PRO A 123 -12.42 16.02 0.52
CA PRO A 123 -13.48 15.85 1.52
C PRO A 123 -14.83 15.41 0.93
N GLY A 124 -15.06 15.59 -0.37
CA GLY A 124 -16.32 15.29 -1.07
C GLY A 124 -16.51 13.86 -1.54
N ILE A 125 -15.54 12.94 -1.35
CA ILE A 125 -15.63 11.56 -1.86
C ILE A 125 -16.70 10.76 -1.10
N PRO A 126 -17.82 10.34 -1.74
CA PRO A 126 -18.80 9.47 -1.11
C PRO A 126 -18.33 7.99 -1.18
N PRO A 127 -18.70 7.16 -0.19
CA PRO A 127 -18.21 5.78 -0.06
C PRO A 127 -18.66 4.82 -1.17
N CYS A 128 -19.59 5.21 -2.03
CA CYS A 128 -20.08 4.39 -3.14
C CYS A 128 -20.48 5.31 -4.31
N ALA A 129 -19.66 5.40 -5.35
CA ALA A 129 -20.05 6.06 -6.61
C ALA A 129 -20.06 5.04 -7.75
N GLY A 130 -21.06 4.16 -7.76
CA GLY A 130 -21.23 3.10 -8.76
C GLY A 130 -21.57 3.55 -10.19
N LEU A 131 -21.41 4.83 -10.55
CA LEU A 131 -21.71 5.35 -11.90
C LEU A 131 -20.75 6.47 -12.37
N ARG A 132 -19.67 6.72 -11.63
CA ARG A 132 -18.54 7.56 -12.07
C ARG A 132 -17.27 6.72 -11.89
N PRO A 133 -16.17 6.94 -12.65
CA PRO A 133 -14.89 6.34 -12.26
C PRO A 133 -14.71 6.63 -10.77
N GLY A 134 -14.43 5.57 -9.99
CA GLY A 134 -14.34 5.64 -8.53
C GLY A 134 -13.42 6.76 -8.08
N PRO A 135 -13.38 7.07 -6.77
CA PRO A 135 -12.54 8.15 -6.31
C PRO A 135 -11.10 7.95 -6.80
N ARG A 136 -10.48 9.05 -7.23
CA ARG A 136 -9.19 9.03 -7.92
C ARG A 136 -8.11 9.16 -6.88
N LEU A 137 -7.18 8.22 -6.86
CA LEU A 137 -6.01 8.35 -6.02
C LEU A 137 -5.12 9.46 -6.61
N PRO A 138 -4.71 10.47 -5.82
CA PRO A 138 -3.62 11.32 -6.22
C PRO A 138 -2.37 10.49 -6.49
N VAL A 139 -1.45 11.04 -7.28
CA VAL A 139 -0.12 10.46 -7.55
C VAL A 139 0.51 10.01 -6.22
N ASP A 140 1.03 8.78 -6.20
CA ASP A 140 1.74 8.12 -5.08
C ASP A 140 0.93 7.63 -3.87
N THR A 141 -0.39 7.58 -3.94
CA THR A 141 -1.20 6.96 -2.88
C THR A 141 -1.60 5.53 -3.22
N LEU A 142 -0.81 4.78 -3.99
CA LEU A 142 -1.00 3.33 -4.11
C LEU A 142 0.04 2.58 -3.27
N PRO A 143 -0.38 1.49 -2.61
CA PRO A 143 0.52 0.68 -1.81
C PRO A 143 1.44 -0.07 -2.75
N HIS A 144 2.62 0.51 -2.92
CA HIS A 144 3.71 -0.01 -3.70
C HIS A 144 4.61 -0.85 -2.78
N ALA A 145 4.23 -2.10 -2.53
CA ALA A 145 5.09 -3.03 -1.81
C ALA A 145 5.31 -4.28 -2.65
N ASN A 146 6.55 -4.47 -3.11
CA ASN A 146 7.16 -5.67 -3.67
C ASN A 146 6.19 -6.69 -4.31
N HIS A 147 6.10 -6.62 -5.64
CA HIS A 147 5.53 -7.60 -6.58
C HIS A 147 3.99 -7.65 -6.76
N PHE A 148 3.59 -7.68 -8.04
CA PHE A 148 2.39 -8.34 -8.56
C PHE A 148 2.68 -9.83 -8.81
#